data_AF-A0A087GQZ1-F1
#
_entry.id   AF-A0A087GQZ1-F1
#
_cell.length_a   1.000
_cell.length_b   1.000
_cell.length_c   1.000
_cell.angle_alpha   90.00
_cell.angle_beta   90.00
_cell.angle_gamma   90.00
#
_symmetry.space_group_name_H-M   'P 1'
#
loop_
_entity.id
_entity.type
_entity.pdbx_description
1 polymer ?
#
loop_
_entity_poly.entity_id
_entity_poly.type
_entity_poly.pdbx_seq_one_letter_code
_entity_poly.pdbx_strand_id
1 'polypeptide(L)'
;MEKSKRSFGLLLVLVFFHGVMVMRSNGYEGEEGWGEGEGGRGKGWFMMKDWRQVIKSEGGEMRVVISPRGRIIEKPMHIGFLTMEPKTLFVPQYLDSGLLIFIRQGEATLGVICKDKFGERRLKGGDIYWIPAGSVFYLLNTGIGQRLHVICSIDPSQSLGFETFQPFYIGGGPSSVLAGFDTDTLTSAFNVSQPELQQMMMSQFRGPIVHITERAPTMWTSFLGLREEEKHKHFKKLLEMKQGSSQNKQYDSSSSWRNIVRSILDLTVEKNKGSGSSECEDSYNIYDRKHDFQNDYGWSVALDSEDYEPLKNSGVGVYLVNLTAGSMMAPHMNPTATEYGIVLAGSGEIQIVFPNGTSAMNMRVSVGDVFWIPRYFAFCQIASRTAPFEFVGFTTSAYKNRPQFLVGSNSLLRTLNLTSLAMAFGVDEVKMRRLIEAQQEAVILPTAAVAPPHQGETGFDPFDLTNGKV
;
A
#
# COMPACT_ATOMS: atom_id res chain seq x y z
N MET A 1 3.37 59.25 -11.95
CA MET A 1 3.07 58.07 -11.10
C MET A 1 1.58 57.68 -11.08
N GLU A 2 0.77 58.11 -12.07
CA GLU A 2 -0.70 57.97 -12.03
C GLU A 2 -1.25 57.06 -13.16
N LYS A 3 -0.49 56.83 -14.23
CA LYS A 3 -0.87 55.93 -15.34
C LYS A 3 -0.68 54.44 -15.05
N SER A 4 0.12 54.06 -14.03
CA SER A 4 0.40 52.66 -13.68
C SER A 4 -0.63 52.05 -12.71
N LYS A 5 -1.30 52.88 -11.89
CA LYS A 5 -2.39 52.41 -10.99
C LYS A 5 -3.70 52.14 -11.72
N ARG A 6 -4.02 52.91 -12.77
CA ARG A 6 -5.23 52.73 -13.58
C ARG A 6 -5.20 51.47 -14.45
N SER A 7 -4.02 51.07 -14.94
CA SER A 7 -3.85 49.85 -15.74
C SER A 7 -3.89 48.58 -14.89
N PHE A 8 -3.41 48.63 -13.64
CA PHE A 8 -3.49 47.49 -12.71
C PHE A 8 -4.93 47.24 -12.20
N GLY A 9 -5.68 48.32 -11.94
CA GLY A 9 -7.10 48.23 -11.57
C GLY A 9 -7.99 47.68 -12.69
N LEU A 10 -7.72 48.06 -13.96
CA LEU A 10 -8.47 47.54 -15.10
C LEU A 10 -8.19 46.04 -15.35
N LEU A 11 -6.95 45.59 -15.14
CA LEU A 11 -6.56 44.19 -15.34
C LEU A 11 -7.24 43.27 -14.32
N LEU A 12 -7.35 43.69 -13.06
CA LEU A 12 -8.00 42.93 -11.98
C LEU A 12 -9.52 42.83 -12.18
N VAL A 13 -10.16 43.90 -12.66
CA VAL A 13 -11.58 43.91 -13.01
C VAL A 13 -11.85 43.03 -14.23
N LEU A 14 -10.98 43.04 -15.25
CA LEU A 14 -11.11 42.16 -16.42
C LEU A 14 -10.92 40.67 -16.09
N VAL A 15 -10.03 40.32 -15.15
CA VAL A 15 -9.89 38.94 -14.67
C VAL A 15 -11.13 38.48 -13.90
N PHE A 16 -11.72 39.35 -13.06
CA PHE A 16 -12.97 39.04 -12.36
C PHE A 16 -14.17 38.94 -13.31
N PHE A 17 -14.28 39.82 -14.32
CA PHE A 17 -15.38 39.76 -15.28
C PHE A 17 -15.24 38.61 -16.29
N HIS A 18 -14.02 38.25 -16.74
CA HIS A 18 -13.84 37.04 -17.53
C HIS A 18 -14.06 35.76 -16.70
N GLY A 19 -13.64 35.74 -15.43
CA GLY A 19 -13.94 34.63 -14.52
C GLY A 19 -15.44 34.42 -14.32
N VAL A 20 -16.22 35.50 -14.24
CA VAL A 20 -17.68 35.44 -14.08
C VAL A 20 -18.42 35.22 -15.41
N MET A 21 -17.91 35.70 -16.55
CA MET A 21 -18.53 35.43 -17.87
C MET A 21 -18.23 34.04 -18.42
N VAL A 22 -17.04 33.48 -18.17
CA VAL A 22 -16.73 32.08 -18.53
C VAL A 22 -17.61 31.11 -17.73
N MET A 23 -18.08 31.50 -16.54
CA MET A 23 -19.10 30.74 -15.80
C MET A 23 -20.53 30.86 -16.38
N ARG A 24 -20.80 31.80 -17.30
CA ARG A 24 -22.16 32.08 -17.80
C ARG A 24 -22.41 31.72 -19.26
N SER A 25 -21.41 31.35 -20.06
CA SER A 25 -21.59 31.13 -21.51
C SER A 25 -21.09 29.81 -22.08
N ASN A 26 -20.72 28.81 -21.27
CA ASN A 26 -20.58 27.45 -21.77
C ASN A 26 -21.77 26.63 -21.28
N GLY A 27 -22.74 26.49 -22.19
CA GLY A 27 -23.92 25.67 -22.05
C GLY A 27 -23.56 24.29 -21.53
N TYR A 28 -24.29 23.92 -20.49
CA TYR A 28 -24.42 22.59 -19.94
C TYR A 28 -24.94 21.65 -21.04
N GLU A 29 -24.03 20.95 -21.73
CA GLU A 29 -24.33 19.70 -22.40
C GLU A 29 -23.29 18.68 -21.94
N GLY A 30 -23.72 17.84 -21.00
CA GLY A 30 -22.89 16.88 -20.28
C GLY A 30 -23.49 16.54 -18.93
N GLU A 31 -24.80 16.27 -18.88
CA GLU A 31 -25.42 15.60 -17.74
C GLU A 31 -24.93 14.14 -17.67
N GLU A 32 -23.72 13.95 -17.14
CA GLU A 32 -23.54 12.92 -16.11
C GLU A 32 -23.55 13.66 -14.78
N GLY A 33 -24.73 14.16 -14.44
CA GLY A 33 -24.97 14.83 -13.17
C GLY A 33 -24.59 13.91 -12.02
N TRP A 34 -24.06 14.51 -10.96
CA TRP A 34 -23.89 13.94 -9.63
C TRP A 34 -25.29 13.53 -9.12
N GLY A 35 -25.83 12.43 -9.64
CA GLY A 35 -27.23 12.07 -9.50
C GLY A 35 -27.55 11.73 -8.06
N GLU A 36 -28.25 12.66 -7.40
CA GLU A 36 -29.25 12.36 -6.38
C GLU A 36 -30.23 11.34 -6.97
N GLY A 37 -30.05 10.07 -6.60
CA GLY A 37 -31.14 9.12 -6.59
C GLY A 37 -31.78 9.17 -5.21
N GLU A 38 -32.97 9.72 -5.11
CA GLU A 38 -33.83 9.53 -3.94
C GLU A 38 -34.00 8.02 -3.68
N GLY A 39 -33.67 7.57 -2.47
CA GLY A 39 -33.94 6.21 -2.00
C GLY A 39 -32.79 5.22 -2.16
N GLY A 40 -31.82 5.26 -1.24
CA GLY A 40 -30.87 4.16 -1.03
C GLY A 40 -29.53 4.66 -0.49
N ARG A 41 -29.03 4.03 0.59
CA ARG A 41 -27.67 4.21 1.12
C ARG A 41 -26.67 4.45 -0.02
N GLY A 42 -25.99 5.59 0.00
CA GLY A 42 -25.12 6.09 -1.08
C GLY A 42 -24.29 4.99 -1.72
N LYS A 43 -24.40 4.86 -3.05
CA LYS A 43 -23.69 3.88 -3.87
C LYS A 43 -22.22 3.88 -3.44
N GLY A 44 -21.69 2.72 -3.02
CA GLY A 44 -20.32 2.56 -2.53
C GLY A 44 -19.26 2.75 -3.62
N TRP A 45 -19.24 3.94 -4.22
CA TRP A 45 -18.36 4.38 -5.31
C TRP A 45 -16.92 4.57 -4.82
N PHE A 46 -16.77 4.96 -3.56
CA PHE A 46 -15.47 5.05 -2.89
C PHE A 46 -14.99 3.69 -2.36
N MET A 47 -15.74 2.61 -2.60
CA MET A 47 -15.29 1.24 -2.34
C MET A 47 -14.72 0.63 -3.61
N MET A 48 -13.58 -0.04 -3.50
CA MET A 48 -12.98 -0.79 -4.60
C MET A 48 -13.48 -2.22 -4.56
N LYS A 49 -14.43 -2.55 -5.44
CA LYS A 49 -15.12 -3.85 -5.45
C LYS A 49 -14.66 -4.77 -6.57
N ASP A 50 -14.17 -4.19 -7.67
CA ASP A 50 -13.69 -4.97 -8.80
C ASP A 50 -12.36 -5.60 -8.46
N TRP A 51 -12.25 -6.91 -8.66
CA TRP A 51 -11.02 -7.65 -8.39
C TRP A 51 -10.78 -8.73 -9.44
N ARG A 52 -9.52 -9.12 -9.61
CA ARG A 52 -9.09 -10.21 -10.49
C ARG A 52 -8.20 -11.18 -9.73
N GLN A 53 -8.39 -12.47 -9.95
CA GLN A 53 -7.39 -13.47 -9.56
C GLN A 53 -6.31 -13.49 -10.64
N VAL A 54 -5.12 -13.00 -10.30
CA VAL A 54 -3.99 -12.92 -11.24
C VAL A 54 -3.06 -14.12 -11.11
N ILE A 55 -3.05 -14.77 -9.93
CA ILE A 55 -2.29 -15.99 -9.67
C ILE A 55 -3.14 -16.97 -8.87
N LYS A 56 -3.10 -18.24 -9.28
CA LYS A 56 -3.62 -19.37 -8.51
C LYS A 56 -2.75 -20.59 -8.72
N SER A 57 -2.33 -21.22 -7.62
CA SER A 57 -1.52 -22.44 -7.61
C SER A 57 -1.74 -23.21 -6.30
N GLU A 58 -1.17 -24.40 -6.18
CA GLU A 58 -1.20 -25.16 -4.93
C GLU A 58 -0.47 -24.44 -3.79
N GLY A 59 0.63 -23.73 -4.11
CA GLY A 59 1.45 -23.03 -3.13
C GLY A 59 0.92 -21.66 -2.70
N GLY A 60 -0.16 -21.17 -3.30
CA GLY A 60 -0.71 -19.86 -2.97
C GLY A 60 -1.49 -19.19 -4.10
N GLU A 61 -1.93 -17.96 -3.83
CA GLU A 61 -2.71 -17.15 -4.74
C GLU A 61 -2.41 -15.66 -4.61
N MET A 62 -2.68 -14.92 -5.69
CA MET A 62 -2.69 -13.47 -5.69
C MET A 62 -3.98 -12.97 -6.32
N ARG A 63 -4.70 -12.12 -5.60
CA ARG A 63 -5.82 -11.34 -6.12
C ARG A 63 -5.44 -9.86 -6.15
N VAL A 64 -5.94 -9.13 -7.13
CA VAL A 64 -5.73 -7.68 -7.24
C VAL A 64 -7.07 -6.99 -7.28
N VAL A 65 -7.27 -6.04 -6.38
CA VAL A 65 -8.41 -5.13 -6.38
C VAL A 65 -8.08 -3.94 -7.30
N ILE A 66 -8.93 -3.74 -8.29
CA ILE A 66 -8.70 -2.83 -9.41
C ILE A 66 -9.20 -1.44 -9.02
N SER A 67 -8.32 -0.45 -9.19
CA SER A 67 -8.67 0.96 -9.04
C SER A 67 -9.75 1.32 -10.05
N PRO A 68 -10.80 2.06 -9.65
CA PRO A 68 -11.68 2.68 -10.61
C PRO A 68 -10.87 3.62 -11.54
N ARG A 69 -11.42 3.86 -12.73
CA ARG A 69 -10.93 4.86 -13.67
C ARG A 69 -11.95 5.99 -13.74
N GLY A 70 -11.51 7.24 -13.78
CA GLY A 70 -12.42 8.38 -13.87
C GLY A 70 -11.73 9.72 -13.66
N ARG A 71 -12.45 10.81 -13.93
CA ARG A 71 -11.91 12.19 -13.92
C ARG A 71 -11.39 12.63 -12.55
N ILE A 72 -11.87 12.04 -11.47
CA ILE A 72 -11.46 12.37 -10.09
C ILE A 72 -10.30 11.50 -9.57
N ILE A 73 -9.78 10.58 -10.41
CA ILE A 73 -8.69 9.67 -10.07
C ILE A 73 -7.46 10.10 -10.87
N GLU A 74 -6.64 10.96 -10.28
CA GLU A 74 -5.43 11.48 -10.94
C GLU A 74 -4.37 10.39 -11.18
N LYS A 75 -4.17 9.53 -10.18
CA LYS A 75 -3.22 8.41 -10.21
C LYS A 75 -3.92 7.14 -9.71
N PRO A 76 -4.47 6.31 -10.61
CA PRO A 76 -5.10 5.05 -10.21
C PRO A 76 -4.06 4.14 -9.55
N MET A 77 -4.45 3.39 -8.52
CA MET A 77 -3.56 2.47 -7.81
C MET A 77 -4.28 1.17 -7.50
N HIS A 78 -3.78 0.07 -8.05
CA HIS A 78 -4.32 -1.27 -7.78
C HIS A 78 -3.74 -1.81 -6.47
N ILE A 79 -4.52 -2.62 -5.76
CA ILE A 79 -4.10 -3.22 -4.48
C ILE A 79 -4.03 -4.73 -4.62
N GLY A 80 -2.83 -5.28 -4.55
CA GLY A 80 -2.56 -6.72 -4.58
C GLY A 80 -2.62 -7.35 -3.19
N PHE A 81 -3.18 -8.54 -3.11
CA PHE A 81 -3.17 -9.40 -1.94
C PHE A 81 -2.56 -10.75 -2.33
N LEU A 82 -1.36 -11.02 -1.86
CA LEU A 82 -0.63 -12.27 -2.08
C LEU A 82 -0.68 -13.11 -0.81
N THR A 83 -1.09 -14.37 -0.94
CA THR A 83 -1.00 -15.38 0.11
C THR A 83 -0.14 -16.53 -0.36
N MET A 84 0.86 -16.89 0.44
CA MET A 84 1.74 -18.03 0.16
C MET A 84 1.71 -19.04 1.30
N GLU A 85 1.55 -20.31 0.96
CA GLU A 85 1.60 -21.41 1.91
C GLU A 85 3.00 -21.58 2.52
N PRO A 86 3.13 -22.23 3.69
CA PRO A 86 4.42 -22.63 4.23
C PRO A 86 5.29 -23.41 3.23
N LYS A 87 6.61 -23.19 3.27
CA LYS A 87 7.59 -23.87 2.42
C LYS A 87 7.28 -23.71 0.92
N THR A 88 7.11 -22.47 0.49
CA THR A 88 6.84 -22.15 -0.92
C THR A 88 7.80 -21.09 -1.47
N LEU A 89 7.97 -21.14 -2.79
CA LEU A 89 8.74 -20.17 -3.59
C LEU A 89 7.80 -19.55 -4.61
N PHE A 90 7.67 -18.22 -4.58
CA PHE A 90 7.21 -17.45 -5.72
C PHE A 90 8.37 -17.35 -6.70
N VAL A 91 8.25 -18.00 -7.85
CA VAL A 91 9.36 -18.22 -8.78
C VAL A 91 10.00 -16.92 -9.28
N PRO A 92 11.30 -16.94 -9.63
CA PRO A 92 11.99 -15.77 -10.17
C PRO A 92 11.28 -15.17 -11.37
N GLN A 93 11.04 -13.87 -11.33
CA GLN A 93 10.29 -13.12 -12.34
C GLN A 93 10.62 -11.63 -12.27
N TYR A 94 10.26 -10.88 -13.30
CA TYR A 94 10.12 -9.43 -13.24
C TYR A 94 8.72 -9.03 -13.71
N LEU A 95 8.28 -7.83 -13.33
CA LEU A 95 6.97 -7.28 -13.71
C LEU A 95 7.16 -6.01 -14.55
N ASP A 96 6.18 -5.70 -15.39
CA ASP A 96 6.08 -4.41 -16.08
C ASP A 96 5.69 -3.24 -15.15
N SER A 97 5.36 -3.51 -13.89
CA SER A 97 4.90 -2.54 -12.91
C SER A 97 5.65 -2.72 -11.60
N GLY A 98 6.03 -1.62 -10.95
CA GLY A 98 6.68 -1.67 -9.66
C GLY A 98 5.70 -2.03 -8.53
N LEU A 99 6.23 -2.66 -7.47
CA LEU A 99 5.46 -3.10 -6.31
C LEU A 99 6.01 -2.46 -5.04
N LEU A 100 5.17 -1.72 -4.33
CA LEU A 100 5.46 -1.38 -2.93
C LEU A 100 4.75 -2.41 -2.05
N ILE A 101 5.51 -3.32 -1.47
CA ILE A 101 4.99 -4.42 -0.65
C ILE A 101 4.96 -4.04 0.82
N PHE A 102 3.95 -4.52 1.53
CA PHE A 102 3.79 -4.48 2.98
C PHE A 102 3.54 -5.91 3.48
N ILE A 103 4.41 -6.42 4.34
CA ILE A 103 4.23 -7.75 4.95
C ILE A 103 3.21 -7.63 6.07
N ARG A 104 1.97 -8.05 5.80
CA ARG A 104 0.91 -8.06 6.82
C ARG A 104 1.17 -9.12 7.89
N GLN A 105 1.57 -10.31 7.48
CA GLN A 105 1.75 -11.45 8.39
C GLN A 105 2.74 -12.45 7.81
N GLY A 106 3.55 -13.05 8.69
CA GLY A 106 4.55 -14.06 8.35
C GLY A 106 5.93 -13.45 8.12
N GLU A 107 6.85 -14.29 7.66
CA GLU A 107 8.22 -13.93 7.31
C GLU A 107 8.53 -14.42 5.89
N ALA A 108 9.34 -13.66 5.17
CA ALA A 108 9.74 -13.99 3.81
C ALA A 108 11.21 -13.68 3.58
N THR A 109 11.84 -14.43 2.67
CA THR A 109 13.11 -14.00 2.05
C THR A 109 12.82 -13.49 0.66
N LEU A 110 13.12 -12.21 0.41
CA LEU A 110 13.07 -11.56 -0.88
C LEU A 110 14.46 -11.59 -1.50
N GLY A 111 14.64 -12.30 -2.62
CA GLY A 111 15.80 -12.10 -3.47
C GLY A 111 15.45 -11.15 -4.59
N VAL A 112 16.27 -10.13 -4.84
CA VAL A 112 16.00 -9.07 -5.81
C VAL A 112 17.27 -8.57 -6.48
N ILE A 113 17.18 -8.20 -7.76
CA ILE A 113 18.25 -7.51 -8.49
C ILE A 113 18.03 -6.00 -8.40
N CYS A 114 18.96 -5.30 -7.77
CA CYS A 114 19.00 -3.85 -7.65
C CYS A 114 20.31 -3.32 -8.23
N LYS A 115 20.24 -2.35 -9.15
CA LYS A 115 21.44 -1.75 -9.81
C LYS A 115 22.40 -2.82 -10.35
N ASP A 116 21.84 -3.81 -11.04
CA ASP A 116 22.55 -4.96 -11.62
C ASP A 116 23.22 -5.93 -10.61
N LYS A 117 22.96 -5.77 -9.31
CA LYS A 117 23.44 -6.67 -8.27
C LYS A 117 22.33 -7.43 -7.58
N PHE A 118 22.59 -8.70 -7.32
CA PHE A 118 21.72 -9.52 -6.50
C PHE A 118 21.84 -9.14 -5.02
N GLY A 119 20.70 -9.01 -4.35
CA GLY A 119 20.61 -8.86 -2.90
C GLY A 119 19.47 -9.69 -2.34
N GLU A 120 19.65 -10.16 -1.10
CA GLU A 120 18.61 -10.84 -0.33
C GLU A 120 18.20 -10.00 0.88
N ARG A 121 16.90 -10.01 1.19
CA ARG A 121 16.30 -9.37 2.35
C ARG A 121 15.42 -10.34 3.10
N ARG A 122 15.58 -10.41 4.41
CA ARG A 122 14.63 -11.07 5.29
C ARG A 122 13.58 -10.05 5.67
N LEU A 123 12.33 -10.34 5.36
CA LEU A 123 11.19 -9.48 5.62
C LEU A 123 10.32 -10.13 6.71
N LYS A 124 9.86 -9.32 7.67
CA LYS A 124 8.95 -9.70 8.76
C LYS A 124 7.68 -8.86 8.73
N GLY A 125 6.68 -9.23 9.53
CA GLY A 125 5.46 -8.43 9.70
C GLY A 125 5.75 -6.96 9.97
N GLY A 126 5.14 -6.07 9.17
CA GLY A 126 5.36 -4.63 9.21
C GLY A 126 6.36 -4.09 8.18
N ASP A 127 7.18 -4.96 7.58
CA ASP A 127 8.19 -4.51 6.62
C ASP A 127 7.56 -4.01 5.32
N ILE A 128 8.07 -2.88 4.87
CA ILE A 128 7.78 -2.24 3.60
C ILE A 128 9.02 -2.34 2.71
N TYR A 129 8.83 -2.71 1.44
CA TYR A 129 9.91 -2.78 0.46
C TYR A 129 9.44 -2.35 -0.92
N TRP A 130 10.27 -1.63 -1.66
CA TRP A 130 9.98 -1.20 -3.04
C TRP A 130 10.70 -2.10 -4.03
N ILE A 131 9.95 -2.75 -4.92
CA ILE A 131 10.48 -3.55 -6.03
C ILE A 131 10.23 -2.75 -7.31
N PRO A 132 11.28 -2.21 -7.96
CA PRO A 132 11.13 -1.47 -9.21
C PRO A 132 10.53 -2.32 -10.34
N ALA A 133 9.81 -1.67 -11.26
CA ALA A 133 9.41 -2.31 -12.51
C ALA A 133 10.66 -2.82 -13.26
N GLY A 134 10.58 -4.02 -13.84
CA GLY A 134 11.68 -4.68 -14.53
C GLY A 134 12.76 -5.31 -13.63
N SER A 135 12.78 -5.03 -12.32
CA SER A 135 13.68 -5.72 -11.40
C SER A 135 13.26 -7.19 -11.23
N VAL A 136 14.22 -8.09 -11.43
CA VAL A 136 14.01 -9.52 -11.17
C VAL A 136 13.95 -9.75 -9.67
N PHE A 137 12.94 -10.47 -9.21
CA PHE A 137 12.81 -10.89 -7.82
C PHE A 137 12.21 -12.29 -7.68
N TYR A 138 12.37 -12.87 -6.50
CA TYR A 138 11.64 -14.04 -6.03
C TYR A 138 11.28 -13.84 -4.56
N LEU A 139 10.21 -14.50 -4.10
CA LEU A 139 9.80 -14.46 -2.69
C LEU A 139 9.73 -15.87 -2.12
N LEU A 140 10.28 -16.06 -0.94
CA LEU A 140 10.40 -17.37 -0.31
C LEU A 140 9.70 -17.35 1.06
N ASN A 141 8.71 -18.22 1.26
CA ASN A 141 8.14 -18.47 2.57
C ASN A 141 8.76 -19.75 3.15
N THR A 142 9.76 -19.60 4.01
CA THR A 142 10.39 -20.72 4.74
C THR A 142 9.72 -21.05 6.06
N GLY A 143 8.69 -20.28 6.45
CA GLY A 143 7.96 -20.46 7.70
C GLY A 143 7.43 -21.89 7.84
N ILE A 144 7.51 -22.44 9.06
CA ILE A 144 6.96 -23.75 9.39
C ILE A 144 5.53 -23.53 9.89
N GLY A 145 4.54 -23.94 9.09
CA GLY A 145 3.12 -23.85 9.47
C GLY A 145 2.51 -22.45 9.46
N GLN A 146 3.27 -21.41 9.12
CA GLN A 146 2.79 -20.03 9.02
C GLN A 146 2.64 -19.59 7.55
N ARG A 147 1.44 -19.14 7.19
CA ARG A 147 1.19 -18.51 5.88
C ARG A 147 1.79 -17.11 5.85
N LEU A 148 2.28 -16.73 4.68
CA LEU A 148 2.74 -15.37 4.39
C LEU A 148 1.59 -14.61 3.73
N HIS A 149 1.28 -13.42 4.25
CA HIS A 149 0.32 -12.49 3.68
C HIS A 149 1.00 -11.17 3.35
N VAL A 150 0.99 -10.79 2.08
CA VAL A 150 1.57 -9.55 1.57
C VAL A 150 0.46 -8.71 0.93
N ILE A 151 0.43 -7.43 1.25
CA ILE A 151 -0.38 -6.42 0.56
C ILE A 151 0.56 -5.57 -0.26
N CYS A 152 0.22 -5.21 -1.49
CA CYS A 152 1.05 -4.33 -2.29
C CYS A 152 0.27 -3.29 -3.07
N SER A 153 0.86 -2.12 -3.27
CA SER A 153 0.38 -1.16 -4.27
C SER A 153 1.03 -1.44 -5.62
N ILE A 154 0.23 -1.32 -6.67
CA ILE A 154 0.63 -1.52 -8.06
C ILE A 154 0.21 -0.29 -8.85
N ASP A 155 1.14 0.34 -9.55
CA ASP A 155 0.87 1.48 -10.42
C ASP A 155 0.54 0.99 -11.85
N PRO A 156 -0.74 1.01 -12.27
CA PRO A 156 -1.14 0.55 -13.60
C PRO A 156 -0.67 1.47 -14.73
N SER A 157 -0.16 2.67 -14.44
CA SER A 157 0.38 3.57 -15.48
C SER A 157 1.71 3.09 -16.04
N GLN A 158 2.41 2.20 -15.32
CA GLN A 158 3.64 1.56 -15.77
C GLN A 158 3.37 0.31 -16.62
N SER A 159 2.20 -0.29 -16.47
CA SER A 159 1.86 -1.53 -17.17
C SER A 159 1.73 -1.35 -18.68
N LEU A 160 2.04 -2.41 -19.42
CA LEU A 160 1.82 -2.52 -20.87
C LEU A 160 0.34 -2.45 -21.27
N GLY A 161 -0.59 -2.53 -20.31
CA GLY A 161 -2.02 -2.34 -20.53
C GLY A 161 -2.77 -3.56 -21.07
N PHE A 162 -2.09 -4.70 -21.24
CA PHE A 162 -2.72 -5.96 -21.64
C PHE A 162 -3.55 -6.59 -20.52
N GLU A 163 -3.08 -6.48 -19.28
CA GLU A 163 -3.70 -7.03 -18.07
C GLU A 163 -3.58 -6.04 -16.90
N THR A 164 -3.84 -6.49 -15.67
CA THR A 164 -3.63 -5.70 -14.44
C THR A 164 -2.17 -5.31 -14.22
N PHE A 165 -1.27 -6.23 -14.54
CA PHE A 165 0.18 -6.08 -14.71
C PHE A 165 0.65 -7.34 -15.47
N GLN A 166 1.82 -7.29 -16.08
CA GLN A 166 2.37 -8.42 -16.84
C GLN A 166 3.57 -9.05 -16.09
N PRO A 167 3.44 -10.29 -15.59
CA PRO A 167 4.58 -11.04 -15.10
C PRO A 167 5.37 -11.66 -16.25
N PHE A 168 6.69 -11.62 -16.12
CA PHE A 168 7.65 -12.28 -17.00
C PHE A 168 8.46 -13.26 -16.16
N TYR A 169 8.04 -14.52 -16.17
CA TYR A 169 8.69 -15.55 -15.37
C TYR A 169 10.04 -15.92 -15.98
N ILE A 170 11.07 -15.94 -15.16
CA ILE A 170 12.38 -16.51 -15.52
C ILE A 170 12.40 -17.99 -15.15
N GLY A 171 11.90 -18.33 -13.96
CA GLY A 171 11.62 -19.70 -13.55
C GLY A 171 10.27 -20.23 -14.07
N GLY A 172 9.91 -21.46 -13.71
CA GLY A 172 8.57 -22.00 -14.00
C GLY A 172 8.44 -22.86 -15.25
N GLY A 173 9.55 -23.36 -15.79
CA GLY A 173 9.55 -24.33 -16.89
C GLY A 173 8.92 -23.75 -18.16
N PRO A 174 7.79 -24.30 -18.67
CA PRO A 174 7.18 -23.81 -19.91
C PRO A 174 6.59 -22.41 -19.81
N SER A 175 6.30 -21.91 -18.61
CA SER A 175 5.82 -20.53 -18.41
C SER A 175 6.95 -19.50 -18.39
N SER A 176 8.20 -19.93 -18.45
CA SER A 176 9.36 -19.03 -18.50
C SER A 176 9.41 -18.31 -19.84
N VAL A 177 9.85 -17.04 -19.84
CA VAL A 177 10.17 -16.29 -21.06
C VAL A 177 11.22 -16.99 -21.92
N LEU A 178 12.07 -17.81 -21.29
CA LEU A 178 13.05 -18.62 -22.00
C LEU A 178 12.38 -19.61 -22.95
N ALA A 179 11.18 -20.12 -22.64
CA ALA A 179 10.47 -21.07 -23.49
C ALA A 179 10.02 -20.47 -24.84
N GLY A 180 10.01 -19.14 -24.96
CA GLY A 180 9.62 -18.44 -26.19
C GLY A 180 10.73 -18.31 -27.23
N PHE A 181 12.00 -18.58 -26.88
CA PHE A 181 13.11 -18.53 -27.82
C PHE A 181 13.29 -19.85 -28.57
N ASP A 182 13.84 -19.77 -29.79
CA ASP A 182 14.15 -20.95 -30.58
C ASP A 182 15.07 -21.92 -29.83
N THR A 183 14.81 -23.22 -29.97
CA THR A 183 15.57 -24.25 -29.26
C THR A 183 17.05 -24.20 -29.61
N ASP A 184 17.41 -24.00 -30.87
CA ASP A 184 18.80 -23.91 -31.32
C ASP A 184 19.50 -22.66 -30.76
N THR A 185 18.77 -21.56 -30.61
CA THR A 185 19.26 -20.33 -29.98
C THR A 185 19.60 -20.59 -28.51
N LEU A 186 18.70 -21.25 -27.77
CA LEU A 186 18.92 -21.54 -26.35
C LEU A 186 20.00 -22.61 -26.11
N THR A 187 20.03 -23.68 -26.90
CA THR A 187 21.09 -24.70 -26.76
C THR A 187 22.47 -24.10 -27.02
N SER A 188 22.57 -23.22 -28.02
CA SER A 188 23.79 -22.46 -28.31
C SER A 188 24.13 -21.48 -27.18
N ALA A 189 23.16 -20.71 -26.70
CA ALA A 189 23.35 -19.70 -25.66
C ALA A 189 23.73 -20.30 -24.29
N PHE A 190 23.06 -21.38 -23.88
CA PHE A 190 23.37 -22.11 -22.66
C PHE A 190 24.56 -23.06 -22.80
N ASN A 191 24.99 -23.35 -24.04
CA ASN A 191 26.01 -24.35 -24.36
C ASN A 191 25.65 -25.74 -23.77
N VAL A 192 24.42 -26.20 -24.02
CA VAL A 192 23.88 -27.48 -23.54
C VAL A 192 23.26 -28.28 -24.68
N SER A 193 23.10 -29.59 -24.47
CA SER A 193 22.40 -30.43 -25.44
C SER A 193 20.89 -30.15 -25.46
N GLN A 194 20.25 -30.35 -26.61
CA GLN A 194 18.79 -30.19 -26.74
C GLN A 194 17.99 -31.07 -25.75
N PRO A 195 18.33 -32.35 -25.51
CA PRO A 195 17.63 -33.16 -24.50
C PRO A 195 17.75 -32.60 -23.09
N GLU A 196 18.92 -32.05 -22.73
CA GLU A 196 19.14 -31.43 -21.42
C GLU A 196 18.29 -30.16 -21.24
N LEU A 197 18.24 -29.31 -22.27
CA LEU A 197 17.39 -28.12 -22.28
C LEU A 197 15.90 -28.50 -22.16
N GLN A 198 15.44 -29.47 -22.95
CA GLN A 198 14.05 -29.94 -22.91
C GLN A 198 13.69 -30.49 -21.53
N GLN A 199 14.57 -31.28 -20.91
CA GLN A 199 14.35 -31.80 -19.57
C GLN A 199 14.20 -30.68 -18.54
N MET A 200 15.02 -29.62 -18.61
CA MET A 200 14.94 -28.47 -17.71
C MET A 200 13.64 -27.69 -17.92
N MET A 201 13.29 -27.38 -19.17
CA MET A 201 12.10 -26.57 -19.50
C MET A 201 10.79 -27.31 -19.19
N MET A 202 10.77 -28.64 -19.18
CA MET A 202 9.60 -29.44 -18.81
C MET A 202 9.59 -29.91 -17.35
N SER A 203 10.45 -29.37 -16.48
CA SER A 203 10.58 -29.86 -15.11
C SER A 203 9.56 -29.28 -14.13
N GLN A 204 8.88 -28.18 -14.48
CA GLN A 204 8.03 -27.43 -13.57
C GLN A 204 6.75 -26.95 -14.25
N PHE A 205 5.59 -27.44 -13.81
CA PHE A 205 4.25 -27.08 -14.33
C PHE A 205 3.29 -26.60 -13.23
N ARG A 206 3.75 -26.45 -11.99
CA ARG A 206 2.88 -26.23 -10.80
C ARG A 206 2.45 -24.78 -10.61
N GLY A 207 2.58 -23.95 -11.65
CA GLY A 207 2.29 -22.53 -11.59
C GLY A 207 3.40 -21.70 -10.94
N PRO A 208 3.13 -20.42 -10.68
CA PRO A 208 4.16 -19.46 -10.27
C PRO A 208 4.51 -19.49 -8.79
N ILE A 209 3.71 -20.14 -7.94
CA ILE A 209 4.04 -20.37 -6.52
C ILE A 209 4.11 -21.87 -6.28
N VAL A 210 5.31 -22.36 -5.97
CA VAL A 210 5.61 -23.79 -5.93
C VAL A 210 6.06 -24.22 -4.54
N HIS A 211 5.63 -25.41 -4.10
CA HIS A 211 6.15 -26.00 -2.87
C HIS A 211 7.62 -26.38 -3.01
N ILE A 212 8.40 -26.02 -2.00
CA ILE A 212 9.79 -26.41 -1.84
C ILE A 212 9.77 -27.87 -1.38
N THR A 213 9.98 -28.80 -2.31
CA THR A 213 10.12 -30.22 -1.98
C THR A 213 11.51 -30.52 -1.42
N GLU A 214 11.67 -31.58 -0.63
CA GLU A 214 12.98 -32.05 -0.14
C GLU A 214 13.95 -32.46 -1.26
N ARG A 215 13.45 -32.60 -2.50
CA ARG A 215 14.25 -32.80 -3.72
C ARG A 215 14.67 -31.50 -4.41
N ALA A 216 14.25 -30.32 -3.92
CA ALA A 216 15.00 -29.11 -4.19
C ALA A 216 16.43 -29.40 -3.76
N PRO A 217 17.47 -29.13 -4.58
CA PRO A 217 18.82 -29.51 -4.23
C PRO A 217 19.07 -29.04 -2.81
N THR A 218 19.40 -29.98 -1.91
CA THR A 218 19.64 -29.74 -0.49
C THR A 218 20.61 -28.58 -0.27
N MET A 219 21.42 -28.27 -1.29
CA MET A 219 22.29 -27.11 -1.39
C MET A 219 21.59 -25.75 -1.46
N TRP A 220 20.42 -25.60 -2.11
CA TRP A 220 19.71 -24.32 -2.21
C TRP A 220 18.95 -23.99 -0.91
N THR A 221 18.30 -24.98 -0.32
CA THR A 221 17.62 -24.83 0.98
C THR A 221 18.61 -24.63 2.12
N SER A 222 19.78 -25.28 2.09
CA SER A 222 20.85 -24.98 3.03
C SER A 222 21.51 -23.62 2.74
N PHE A 223 21.73 -23.24 1.48
CA PHE A 223 22.29 -21.93 1.09
C PHE A 223 21.42 -20.75 1.51
N LEU A 224 20.12 -20.80 1.26
CA LEU A 224 19.16 -19.75 1.65
C LEU A 224 19.02 -19.60 3.17
N GLY A 225 19.30 -20.66 3.94
CA GLY A 225 19.25 -20.65 5.39
C GLY A 225 20.49 -20.06 6.07
N LEU A 226 21.64 -20.00 5.38
CA LEU A 226 22.93 -19.57 5.94
C LEU A 226 23.03 -18.04 6.06
N ARG A 227 23.82 -17.53 7.02
CA ARG A 227 24.18 -16.10 7.08
C ARG A 227 25.12 -15.74 5.94
N GLU A 228 25.14 -14.49 5.48
CA GLU A 228 25.95 -14.02 4.33
C GLU A 228 27.43 -14.45 4.39
N GLU A 229 28.06 -14.37 5.56
CA GLU A 229 29.45 -14.80 5.78
C GLU A 229 29.63 -16.33 5.73
N GLU A 230 28.60 -17.08 6.16
CA GLU A 230 28.57 -18.54 6.15
C GLU A 230 28.28 -19.07 4.74
N LYS A 231 27.45 -18.37 3.94
CA LYS A 231 27.22 -18.69 2.52
C LYS A 231 28.53 -18.71 1.74
N HIS A 232 29.39 -17.69 1.94
CA HIS A 232 30.73 -17.62 1.32
C HIS A 232 31.65 -18.78 1.75
N LYS A 233 31.70 -19.12 3.04
CA LYS A 233 32.53 -20.24 3.55
C LYS A 233 32.00 -21.62 3.12
N HIS A 234 30.69 -21.82 3.20
CA HIS A 234 30.02 -23.07 2.84
C HIS A 234 30.19 -23.37 1.35
N PHE A 235 30.14 -22.33 0.51
CA PHE A 235 30.37 -22.45 -0.92
C PHE A 235 31.84 -22.68 -1.28
N LYS A 236 32.79 -22.02 -0.59
CA LYS A 236 34.23 -22.29 -0.76
C LYS A 236 34.59 -23.75 -0.44
N LYS A 237 33.99 -24.31 0.62
CA LYS A 237 34.11 -25.73 0.99
C LYS A 237 33.50 -26.68 -0.06
N LEU A 238 32.39 -26.27 -0.70
CA LEU A 238 31.76 -27.02 -1.81
C LEU A 238 32.59 -27.00 -3.10
N LEU A 239 33.31 -25.91 -3.38
CA LEU A 239 34.24 -25.81 -4.50
C LEU A 239 35.49 -26.68 -4.28
N GLU A 240 35.96 -26.79 -3.04
CA GLU A 240 37.13 -27.59 -2.65
C GLU A 240 36.84 -29.10 -2.57
N MET A 241 35.57 -29.51 -2.41
CA MET A 241 35.16 -30.93 -2.39
C MET A 241 35.36 -31.68 -3.72
N LYS A 242 35.85 -31.02 -4.77
CA LYS A 242 35.99 -31.58 -6.13
C LYS A 242 37.42 -31.97 -6.55
N GLN A 243 38.36 -32.13 -5.61
CA GLN A 243 39.67 -32.76 -5.92
C GLN A 243 39.75 -34.25 -5.55
N GLY A 244 38.73 -34.83 -4.92
CA GLY A 244 38.76 -36.23 -4.49
C GLY A 244 37.55 -37.05 -4.95
N SER A 245 37.82 -38.04 -5.79
CA SER A 245 37.02 -39.24 -6.10
C SER A 245 35.97 -39.18 -7.23
N SER A 246 36.24 -40.05 -8.20
CA SER A 246 35.42 -40.47 -9.33
C SER A 246 34.52 -41.66 -8.97
N GLN A 247 33.49 -41.83 -9.79
CA GLN A 247 32.62 -43.00 -9.99
C GLN A 247 31.45 -43.22 -9.01
N ASN A 248 30.29 -42.67 -9.38
CA ASN A 248 29.08 -43.47 -9.57
C ASN A 248 28.09 -42.72 -10.47
N LYS A 249 27.67 -43.33 -11.59
CA LYS A 249 26.70 -42.78 -12.53
C LYS A 249 25.28 -43.06 -12.05
N GLN A 250 24.76 -42.16 -11.22
CA GLN A 250 23.34 -41.89 -11.15
C GLN A 250 23.16 -40.49 -11.74
N TYR A 251 22.41 -40.38 -12.84
CA TYR A 251 22.19 -39.12 -13.55
C TYR A 251 21.42 -38.17 -12.64
N ASP A 252 22.19 -37.36 -11.91
CA ASP A 252 21.73 -36.41 -10.91
C ASP A 252 21.51 -35.06 -11.61
N SER A 253 20.28 -34.53 -11.56
CA SER A 253 19.93 -33.22 -12.13
C SER A 253 20.65 -32.05 -11.45
N SER A 254 21.49 -32.34 -10.44
CA SER A 254 22.31 -31.35 -9.72
C SER A 254 23.34 -30.65 -10.60
N SER A 255 23.75 -31.20 -11.75
CA SER A 255 24.74 -30.53 -12.64
C SER A 255 24.18 -29.36 -13.43
N SER A 256 22.92 -29.40 -13.86
CA SER A 256 22.30 -28.35 -14.70
C SER A 256 22.01 -27.09 -13.87
N TRP A 257 21.44 -27.26 -12.67
CA TRP A 257 21.20 -26.16 -11.72
C TRP A 257 22.49 -25.54 -11.16
N ARG A 258 23.59 -26.29 -11.05
CA ARG A 258 24.89 -25.77 -10.60
C ARG A 258 25.42 -24.66 -11.52
N ASN A 259 25.11 -24.70 -12.82
CA ASN A 259 25.59 -23.68 -13.76
C ASN A 259 24.75 -22.39 -13.69
N ILE A 260 23.44 -22.51 -13.44
CA ILE A 260 22.56 -21.35 -13.17
C ILE A 260 22.98 -20.68 -11.85
N VAL A 261 23.18 -21.47 -10.79
CA VAL A 261 23.67 -20.98 -9.50
C VAL A 261 25.06 -20.37 -9.63
N ARG A 262 25.98 -20.97 -10.40
CA ARG A 262 27.30 -20.38 -10.72
C ARG A 262 27.17 -19.05 -11.46
N SER A 263 26.26 -18.92 -12.42
CA SER A 263 26.07 -17.66 -13.17
C SER A 263 25.53 -16.55 -12.27
N ILE A 264 24.58 -16.88 -11.37
CA ILE A 264 24.10 -15.95 -10.33
C ILE A 264 25.23 -15.60 -9.35
N LEU A 265 26.12 -16.55 -9.04
CA LEU A 265 27.27 -16.33 -8.16
C LEU A 265 28.41 -15.55 -8.82
N ASP A 266 28.70 -15.74 -10.10
CA ASP A 266 29.73 -14.96 -10.82
C ASP A 266 29.35 -13.47 -10.82
N LEU A 267 28.05 -13.14 -10.89
CA LEU A 267 27.54 -11.78 -10.67
C LEU A 267 27.79 -11.26 -9.23
N THR A 268 27.83 -12.14 -8.23
CA THR A 268 28.11 -11.77 -6.83
C THR A 268 29.60 -11.71 -6.48
N VAL A 269 30.46 -12.46 -7.20
CA VAL A 269 31.88 -12.61 -6.86
C VAL A 269 32.77 -11.50 -7.44
N GLU A 270 32.37 -10.84 -8.54
CA GLU A 270 33.24 -9.86 -9.21
C GLU A 270 33.50 -8.53 -8.49
N LYS A 271 32.86 -8.23 -7.34
CA LYS A 271 33.22 -7.02 -6.56
C LYS A 271 33.13 -7.23 -5.06
N ASN A 272 34.23 -7.67 -4.45
CA ASN A 272 34.48 -7.45 -3.02
C ASN A 272 35.90 -6.94 -2.77
N LYS A 273 36.11 -5.64 -3.03
CA LYS A 273 37.07 -4.79 -2.33
C LYS A 273 36.45 -3.42 -2.11
N GLY A 274 35.94 -3.21 -0.90
CA GLY A 274 35.40 -1.93 -0.44
C GLY A 274 34.20 -2.16 0.46
N SER A 275 34.30 -1.71 1.71
CA SER A 275 33.25 -1.68 2.75
C SER A 275 31.86 -1.46 2.16
N GLY A 276 31.04 -2.50 2.06
CA GLY A 276 29.85 -2.50 1.20
C GLY A 276 28.56 -2.31 1.98
N SER A 277 27.96 -1.12 1.88
CA SER A 277 26.50 -1.04 1.88
C SER A 277 25.99 -2.01 0.81
N SER A 278 25.05 -2.89 1.12
CA SER A 278 24.34 -3.61 0.06
C SER A 278 23.80 -2.59 -0.94
N GLU A 279 24.00 -2.82 -2.24
CA GLU A 279 23.49 -1.87 -3.26
C GLU A 279 21.95 -1.87 -3.34
N CYS A 280 21.32 -2.97 -2.91
CA CYS A 280 19.89 -3.00 -2.63
C CYS A 280 19.58 -2.18 -1.38
N GLU A 281 18.44 -1.51 -1.39
CA GLU A 281 17.91 -0.79 -0.22
C GLU A 281 17.52 -1.78 0.90
N ASP A 282 17.46 -1.31 2.14
CA ASP A 282 16.92 -2.11 3.24
C ASP A 282 15.38 -1.97 3.29
N SER A 283 14.69 -2.90 3.95
CA SER A 283 13.26 -2.72 4.23
C SER A 283 13.05 -1.71 5.36
N TYR A 284 11.86 -1.11 5.39
CA TYR A 284 11.43 -0.25 6.49
C TYR A 284 10.29 -0.91 7.26
N ASN A 285 10.46 -1.18 8.56
CA ASN A 285 9.37 -1.70 9.37
C ASN A 285 8.51 -0.57 9.93
N ILE A 286 7.24 -0.51 9.52
CA ILE A 286 6.33 0.56 9.95
C ILE A 286 6.05 0.55 11.47
N TYR A 287 6.17 -0.60 12.13
CA TYR A 287 5.94 -0.73 13.57
C TYR A 287 7.13 -0.29 14.42
N ASP A 288 8.33 -0.18 13.83
CA ASP A 288 9.52 0.31 14.54
C ASP A 288 9.52 1.86 14.65
N ARG A 289 8.62 2.53 13.93
CA ARG A 289 8.46 3.99 13.93
C ARG A 289 7.62 4.46 15.12
N LYS A 290 8.01 5.61 15.69
CA LYS A 290 7.18 6.31 16.68
C LYS A 290 5.90 6.84 16.01
N HIS A 291 4.76 6.65 16.67
CA HIS A 291 3.48 7.19 16.19
C HIS A 291 3.57 8.70 15.93
N ASP A 292 3.11 9.13 14.75
CA ASP A 292 3.01 10.55 14.40
C ASP A 292 1.91 11.24 15.21
N PHE A 293 0.89 10.47 15.62
CA PHE A 293 -0.12 10.88 16.59
C PHE A 293 -0.53 9.71 17.48
N GLN A 294 -0.77 9.97 18.77
CA GLN A 294 -1.32 9.00 19.71
C GLN A 294 -2.04 9.71 20.85
N ASN A 295 -3.23 9.22 21.20
CA ASN A 295 -3.95 9.54 22.43
C ASN A 295 -4.70 8.31 22.94
N ASP A 296 -5.59 8.47 23.93
CA ASP A 296 -6.36 7.38 24.53
C ASP A 296 -7.31 6.67 23.54
N TYR A 297 -7.59 7.31 22.41
CA TYR A 297 -8.58 6.86 21.42
C TYR A 297 -7.95 6.13 20.24
N GLY A 298 -6.63 6.18 20.08
CA GLY A 298 -5.93 5.47 19.01
C GLY A 298 -4.57 6.06 18.69
N TRP A 299 -4.02 5.64 17.55
CA TRP A 299 -2.75 6.13 17.02
C TRP A 299 -2.71 6.07 15.50
N SER A 300 -1.81 6.85 14.92
CA SER A 300 -1.53 6.85 13.49
C SER A 300 -0.04 6.99 13.18
N VAL A 301 0.37 6.36 12.11
CA VAL A 301 1.71 6.42 11.52
C VAL A 301 1.55 6.76 10.03
N ALA A 302 2.37 7.68 9.53
CA ALA A 302 2.51 8.00 8.12
C ALA A 302 3.99 7.99 7.74
N LEU A 303 4.32 7.15 6.75
CA LEU A 303 5.64 6.97 6.19
C LEU A 303 5.73 7.70 4.84
N ASP A 304 6.75 8.54 4.70
CA ASP A 304 7.04 9.27 3.47
C ASP A 304 8.51 9.13 3.04
N SER A 305 8.89 9.80 1.96
CA SER A 305 10.23 9.71 1.36
C SER A 305 11.35 10.30 2.21
N GLU A 306 11.06 11.11 3.23
CA GLU A 306 12.07 11.56 4.20
C GLU A 306 12.47 10.41 5.14
N ASP A 307 11.56 9.46 5.34
CA ASP A 307 11.74 8.33 6.25
C ASP A 307 12.27 7.07 5.54
N TYR A 308 11.75 6.81 4.34
CA TYR A 308 12.14 5.70 3.50
C TYR A 308 12.31 6.20 2.06
N GLU A 309 13.55 6.54 1.71
CA GLU A 309 13.92 7.11 0.39
C GLU A 309 13.30 6.38 -0.81
N PRO A 310 13.18 5.04 -0.83
CA PRO A 310 12.60 4.30 -1.97
C PRO A 310 11.14 4.65 -2.27
N LEU A 311 10.41 5.23 -1.31
CA LEU A 311 9.08 5.79 -1.56
C LEU A 311 9.12 6.92 -2.58
N LYS A 312 10.21 7.67 -2.67
CA LYS A 312 10.38 8.69 -3.71
C LYS A 312 10.34 8.10 -5.11
N ASN A 313 10.91 6.90 -5.28
CA ASN A 313 10.96 6.18 -6.55
C ASN A 313 9.59 5.59 -6.91
N SER A 314 8.83 5.11 -5.92
CA SER A 314 7.46 4.63 -6.14
C SER A 314 6.46 5.78 -6.33
N GLY A 315 6.74 6.96 -5.78
CA GLY A 315 5.81 8.08 -5.71
C GLY A 315 4.62 7.85 -4.75
N VAL A 316 4.71 6.82 -3.90
CA VAL A 316 3.65 6.33 -3.02
C VAL A 316 4.06 6.51 -1.55
N GLY A 317 3.16 7.02 -0.72
CA GLY A 317 3.31 7.03 0.74
C GLY A 317 2.58 5.85 1.38
N VAL A 318 2.90 5.53 2.64
CA VAL A 318 2.21 4.45 3.40
C VAL A 318 1.70 5.03 4.71
N TYR A 319 0.51 4.62 5.15
CA TYR A 319 -0.01 5.00 6.45
C TYR A 319 -0.64 3.80 7.16
N LEU A 320 -0.67 3.86 8.49
CA LEU A 320 -1.27 2.86 9.35
C LEU A 320 -2.00 3.57 10.48
N VAL A 321 -3.25 3.18 10.71
CA VAL A 321 -4.11 3.79 11.73
C VAL A 321 -4.77 2.70 12.55
N ASN A 322 -4.80 2.93 13.85
CA ASN A 322 -5.54 2.12 14.80
C ASN A 322 -6.48 3.01 15.60
N LEU A 323 -7.79 2.73 15.50
CA LEU A 323 -8.82 3.37 16.28
C LEU A 323 -9.34 2.38 17.33
N THR A 324 -9.37 2.80 18.58
CA THR A 324 -10.02 2.02 19.64
C THR A 324 -11.54 1.95 19.43
N ALA A 325 -12.20 0.99 20.07
CA ALA A 325 -13.62 0.78 19.91
C ALA A 325 -14.43 2.05 20.27
N GLY A 326 -15.29 2.49 19.35
CA GLY A 326 -16.11 3.69 19.51
C GLY A 326 -15.36 5.03 19.43
N SER A 327 -14.15 5.02 18.88
CA SER A 327 -13.39 6.21 18.53
C SER A 327 -13.55 6.56 17.05
N MET A 328 -13.14 7.78 16.67
CA MET A 328 -13.13 8.20 15.28
C MET A 328 -11.88 9.02 14.95
N MET A 329 -11.33 8.85 13.76
CA MET A 329 -10.47 9.89 13.19
C MET A 329 -11.36 11.06 12.79
N ALA A 330 -11.05 12.25 13.32
CA ALA A 330 -11.86 13.46 13.17
C ALA A 330 -12.10 13.80 11.69
N PRO A 331 -13.21 14.48 11.35
CA PRO A 331 -13.44 14.97 9.99
C PRO A 331 -12.24 15.79 9.49
N HIS A 332 -11.67 15.38 8.36
CA HIS A 332 -10.49 16.00 7.77
C HIS A 332 -10.48 15.87 6.25
N MET A 333 -9.55 16.56 5.61
CA MET A 333 -9.25 16.38 4.20
C MET A 333 -7.75 16.26 3.97
N ASN A 334 -7.40 15.64 2.84
CA ASN A 334 -6.02 15.51 2.38
C ASN A 334 -5.74 16.47 1.21
N PRO A 335 -4.78 17.39 1.34
CA PRO A 335 -4.53 18.39 0.32
C PRO A 335 -3.64 17.89 -0.83
N THR A 336 -2.83 16.86 -0.61
CA THR A 336 -1.79 16.47 -1.58
C THR A 336 -1.91 15.06 -2.13
N ALA A 337 -2.73 14.20 -1.51
CA ALA A 337 -2.78 12.79 -1.87
C ALA A 337 -4.20 12.22 -1.82
N THR A 338 -4.47 11.32 -2.77
CA THR A 338 -5.56 10.34 -2.69
C THR A 338 -5.10 9.20 -1.79
N GLU A 339 -5.96 8.75 -0.89
CA GLU A 339 -5.69 7.61 0.00
C GLU A 339 -6.40 6.36 -0.51
N TYR A 340 -5.72 5.22 -0.39
CA TYR A 340 -6.26 3.89 -0.64
C TYR A 340 -6.10 3.09 0.64
N GLY A 341 -7.19 2.82 1.36
CA GLY A 341 -7.18 2.15 2.65
C GLY A 341 -7.63 0.70 2.56
N ILE A 342 -7.00 -0.15 3.36
CA ILE A 342 -7.25 -1.59 3.46
C ILE A 342 -7.51 -1.93 4.92
N VAL A 343 -8.68 -2.47 5.21
CA VAL A 343 -9.03 -2.86 6.58
C VAL A 343 -8.26 -4.13 6.99
N LEU A 344 -7.46 -4.02 8.04
CA LEU A 344 -6.63 -5.11 8.57
C LEU A 344 -7.33 -5.86 9.70
N ALA A 345 -8.03 -5.15 10.59
CA ALA A 345 -8.71 -5.72 11.74
C ALA A 345 -9.99 -4.96 12.10
N GLY A 346 -10.97 -5.70 12.61
CA GLY A 346 -12.24 -5.17 13.11
C GLY A 346 -13.17 -4.63 12.02
N SER A 347 -13.97 -3.65 12.39
CA SER A 347 -14.94 -3.01 11.50
C SER A 347 -15.22 -1.58 11.92
N GLY A 348 -15.67 -0.79 10.97
CA GLY A 348 -15.96 0.63 11.16
C GLY A 348 -16.90 1.17 10.10
N GLU A 349 -17.09 2.47 10.12
CA GLU A 349 -17.85 3.23 9.13
C GLU A 349 -16.95 4.31 8.53
N ILE A 350 -17.09 4.52 7.22
CA ILE A 350 -16.40 5.59 6.49
C ILE A 350 -17.47 6.53 5.97
N GLN A 351 -17.31 7.82 6.31
CA GLN A 351 -18.18 8.88 5.81
C GLN A 351 -17.37 9.82 4.93
N ILE A 352 -17.91 10.15 3.76
CA ILE A 352 -17.29 11.02 2.76
C ILE A 352 -18.33 12.04 2.30
N VAL A 353 -17.91 13.28 2.07
CA VAL A 353 -18.78 14.41 1.71
C VAL A 353 -18.39 14.97 0.34
N PHE A 354 -19.37 15.34 -0.48
CA PHE A 354 -19.15 16.03 -1.76
C PHE A 354 -18.77 17.50 -1.55
N PRO A 355 -18.16 18.17 -2.54
CA PRO A 355 -17.80 19.59 -2.43
C PRO A 355 -18.96 20.53 -2.09
N ASN A 356 -20.21 20.16 -2.41
CA ASN A 356 -21.41 20.92 -2.07
C ASN A 356 -21.93 20.69 -0.64
N GLY A 357 -21.25 19.84 0.15
CA GLY A 357 -21.60 19.51 1.52
C GLY A 357 -22.59 18.36 1.68
N THR A 358 -23.10 17.75 0.60
CA THR A 358 -23.99 16.58 0.71
C THR A 358 -23.20 15.29 0.96
N SER A 359 -23.85 14.31 1.61
CA SER A 359 -23.23 13.01 1.91
C SER A 359 -22.92 12.26 0.62
N ALA A 360 -21.64 12.00 0.36
CA ALA A 360 -21.17 11.22 -0.79
C ALA A 360 -21.17 9.71 -0.50
N MET A 361 -20.74 9.32 0.70
CA MET A 361 -20.78 7.94 1.16
C MET A 361 -20.94 7.89 2.68
N ASN A 362 -21.71 6.92 3.16
CA ASN A 362 -21.70 6.47 4.55
C ASN A 362 -21.83 4.94 4.52
N MET A 363 -20.72 4.24 4.72
CA MET A 363 -20.63 2.80 4.49
C MET A 363 -19.89 2.09 5.62
N ARG A 364 -20.42 0.94 6.03
CA ARG A 364 -19.70 0.03 6.93
C ARG A 364 -18.63 -0.73 6.16
N VAL A 365 -17.46 -0.85 6.76
CA VAL A 365 -16.31 -1.59 6.24
C VAL A 365 -15.81 -2.61 7.26
N SER A 366 -15.20 -3.67 6.75
CA SER A 366 -14.72 -4.82 7.51
C SER A 366 -13.43 -5.38 6.91
N VAL A 367 -12.78 -6.29 7.63
CA VAL A 367 -11.49 -6.87 7.23
C VAL A 367 -11.47 -7.30 5.76
N GLY A 368 -10.47 -6.79 5.02
CA GLY A 368 -10.26 -7.08 3.61
C GLY A 368 -10.97 -6.14 2.64
N ASP A 369 -11.86 -5.27 3.12
CA ASP A 369 -12.44 -4.21 2.29
C ASP A 369 -11.37 -3.18 1.91
N VAL A 370 -11.45 -2.70 0.67
CA VAL A 370 -10.58 -1.65 0.13
C VAL A 370 -11.43 -0.45 -0.24
N PHE A 371 -11.01 0.73 0.22
CA PHE A 371 -11.67 1.99 -0.09
C PHE A 371 -10.65 3.00 -0.61
N TRP A 372 -11.12 4.02 -1.31
CA TRP A 372 -10.28 5.09 -1.82
C TRP A 372 -10.94 6.44 -1.57
N ILE A 373 -10.13 7.44 -1.22
CA ILE A 373 -10.60 8.77 -0.88
C ILE A 373 -9.79 9.79 -1.69
N PRO A 374 -10.41 10.44 -2.69
CA PRO A 374 -9.73 11.43 -3.50
C PRO A 374 -9.27 12.62 -2.65
N ARG A 375 -8.14 13.21 -3.05
CA ARG A 375 -7.67 14.48 -2.47
C ARG A 375 -8.80 15.52 -2.46
N TYR A 376 -8.81 16.37 -1.43
CA TYR A 376 -9.80 17.42 -1.14
C TYR A 376 -11.18 16.97 -0.63
N PHE A 377 -11.55 15.69 -0.76
CA PHE A 377 -12.80 15.23 -0.18
C PHE A 377 -12.67 15.22 1.34
N ALA A 378 -13.70 15.73 2.03
CA ALA A 378 -13.75 15.66 3.48
C ALA A 378 -14.32 14.32 3.91
N PHE A 379 -13.71 13.69 4.90
CA PHE A 379 -14.09 12.36 5.37
C PHE A 379 -13.77 12.14 6.84
N CYS A 380 -14.33 11.09 7.41
CA CYS A 380 -13.93 10.54 8.69
C CYS A 380 -14.04 9.00 8.70
N GLN A 381 -13.27 8.38 9.58
CA GLN A 381 -13.32 6.95 9.87
C GLN A 381 -13.76 6.74 11.30
N ILE A 382 -14.75 5.87 11.51
CA ILE A 382 -15.39 5.66 12.80
C ILE A 382 -15.26 4.17 13.14
N ALA A 383 -14.66 3.84 14.27
CA ALA A 383 -14.57 2.47 14.74
C ALA A 383 -15.94 1.96 15.25
N SER A 384 -16.20 0.67 15.07
CA SER A 384 -17.30 0.00 15.75
C SER A 384 -17.18 0.14 17.27
N ARG A 385 -18.32 0.08 17.97
CA ARG A 385 -18.35 0.13 19.44
C ARG A 385 -17.80 -1.12 20.12
N THR A 386 -17.68 -2.23 19.39
CA THR A 386 -17.38 -3.55 19.98
C THR A 386 -15.99 -4.06 19.66
N ALA A 387 -15.26 -3.40 18.76
CA ALA A 387 -13.94 -3.83 18.33
C ALA A 387 -13.11 -2.63 17.85
N PRO A 388 -11.78 -2.67 18.02
CA PRO A 388 -10.90 -1.70 17.39
C PRO A 388 -11.00 -1.78 15.87
N PHE A 389 -10.66 -0.69 15.19
CA PHE A 389 -10.64 -0.60 13.74
C PHE A 389 -9.24 -0.22 13.28
N GLU A 390 -8.56 -1.17 12.64
CA GLU A 390 -7.19 -1.01 12.15
C GLU A 390 -7.14 -1.13 10.63
N PHE A 391 -6.45 -0.19 9.99
CA PHE A 391 -6.29 -0.18 8.54
C PHE A 391 -4.92 0.38 8.15
N VAL A 392 -4.34 -0.23 7.12
CA VAL A 392 -3.14 0.27 6.43
C VAL A 392 -3.58 0.87 5.11
N GLY A 393 -2.84 1.82 4.57
CA GLY A 393 -3.12 2.31 3.24
C GLY A 393 -1.92 2.89 2.53
N PHE A 394 -2.12 3.13 1.25
CA PHE A 394 -1.17 3.73 0.35
C PHE A 394 -1.70 5.08 -0.11
N THR A 395 -0.81 6.05 -0.32
CA THR A 395 -1.20 7.37 -0.82
C THR A 395 -0.54 7.63 -2.16
N THR A 396 -1.15 8.46 -3.01
CA THR A 396 -0.60 8.81 -4.33
C THR A 396 0.56 9.83 -4.27
N SER A 397 1.14 10.05 -3.09
CA SER A 397 2.23 10.99 -2.83
C SER A 397 3.24 10.40 -1.85
N ALA A 398 4.51 10.35 -2.26
CA ALA A 398 5.63 10.02 -1.38
C ALA A 398 6.08 11.18 -0.48
N TYR A 399 5.38 12.31 -0.49
CA TYR A 399 5.70 13.48 0.34
C TYR A 399 4.66 13.66 1.44
N LYS A 400 5.10 14.28 2.53
CA LYS A 400 4.28 14.55 3.72
C LYS A 400 2.95 15.21 3.38
N ASN A 401 1.84 14.49 3.62
CA ASN A 401 0.52 14.92 3.16
C ASN A 401 -0.12 16.05 3.98
N ARG A 402 0.21 16.17 5.28
CA ARG A 402 -0.33 17.19 6.22
C ARG A 402 -1.86 17.29 6.19
N PRO A 403 -2.60 16.27 6.69
CA PRO A 403 -4.05 16.30 6.78
C PRO A 403 -4.57 17.55 7.48
N GLN A 404 -5.66 18.11 6.96
CA GLN A 404 -6.30 19.32 7.51
C GLN A 404 -7.56 18.92 8.27
N PHE A 405 -7.47 18.90 9.60
CA PHE A 405 -8.59 18.55 10.48
C PHE A 405 -9.60 19.69 10.56
N LEU A 406 -10.88 19.37 10.37
CA LEU A 406 -11.99 20.32 10.40
C LEU A 406 -12.58 20.47 11.81
N VAL A 407 -12.44 19.45 12.65
CA VAL A 407 -12.95 19.40 14.03
C VAL A 407 -11.86 18.88 14.96
N GLY A 408 -11.91 19.28 16.24
CA GLY A 408 -10.93 18.92 17.27
C GLY A 408 -10.05 20.09 17.69
N SER A 409 -9.22 19.88 18.71
CA SER A 409 -8.40 20.94 19.31
C SER A 409 -7.30 21.50 18.40
N ASN A 410 -6.92 20.76 17.36
CA ASN A 410 -5.97 21.16 16.32
C ASN A 410 -6.65 21.53 14.98
N SER A 411 -7.95 21.81 14.97
CA SER A 411 -8.71 22.03 13.74
C SER A 411 -8.50 23.39 13.08
N LEU A 412 -8.81 23.46 11.78
CA LEU A 412 -8.92 24.70 11.02
C LEU A 412 -9.90 25.68 11.66
N LEU A 413 -11.01 25.19 12.22
CA LEU A 413 -12.00 26.03 12.90
C LEU A 413 -11.43 26.73 14.14
N ARG A 414 -10.44 26.15 14.83
CA ARG A 414 -9.72 26.81 15.93
C ARG A 414 -8.61 27.75 15.47
N THR A 415 -8.14 27.61 14.23
CA THR A 415 -7.03 28.39 13.69
C THR A 415 -7.50 29.65 12.96
N LEU A 416 -8.67 29.58 12.32
CA LEU A 416 -9.26 30.72 11.61
C LEU A 416 -9.69 31.84 12.56
N ASN A 417 -9.79 33.06 12.02
CA ASN A 417 -10.24 34.22 12.77
C ASN A 417 -11.69 34.00 13.28
N LEU A 418 -11.88 34.10 14.60
CA LEU A 418 -13.17 33.83 15.25
C LEU A 418 -14.29 34.72 14.72
N THR A 419 -14.05 36.02 14.53
CA THR A 419 -15.04 36.96 14.03
C THR A 419 -15.50 36.57 12.61
N SER A 420 -14.56 36.26 11.72
CA SER A 420 -14.87 35.80 10.35
C SER A 420 -15.67 34.51 10.35
N LEU A 421 -15.34 33.55 11.21
CA LEU A 421 -16.10 32.31 11.37
C LEU A 421 -17.51 32.58 11.92
N ALA A 422 -17.63 33.38 12.97
CA ALA A 422 -18.92 33.72 13.58
C ALA A 422 -19.86 34.38 12.54
N MET A 423 -19.33 35.31 11.73
CA MET A 423 -20.06 35.90 10.60
C MET A 423 -20.46 34.86 9.54
N ALA A 424 -19.54 33.96 9.16
CA ALA A 424 -19.80 32.92 8.16
C ALA A 424 -20.88 31.93 8.62
N PHE A 425 -20.96 31.62 9.91
CA PHE A 425 -21.97 30.76 10.51
C PHE A 425 -23.25 31.51 10.93
N GLY A 426 -23.28 32.85 10.83
CA GLY A 426 -24.41 33.67 11.25
C GLY A 426 -24.70 33.61 12.76
N VAL A 427 -23.66 33.45 13.58
CA VAL A 427 -23.76 33.36 15.05
C VAL A 427 -22.87 34.41 15.72
N ASP A 428 -23.07 34.67 17.00
CA ASP A 428 -22.16 35.52 17.78
C ASP A 428 -20.85 34.80 18.13
N GLU A 429 -19.82 35.58 18.46
CA GLU A 429 -18.49 35.05 18.76
C GLU A 429 -18.46 34.14 20.00
N VAL A 430 -19.31 34.39 21.00
CA VAL A 430 -19.35 33.55 22.22
C VAL A 430 -19.88 32.17 21.88
N LYS A 431 -20.95 32.09 21.09
CA LYS A 431 -21.51 30.83 20.60
C LYS A 431 -20.52 30.10 19.69
N MET A 432 -19.86 30.83 18.76
CA MET A 432 -18.88 30.22 17.86
C MET A 432 -17.68 29.67 18.65
N ARG A 433 -17.17 30.43 19.61
CA ARG A 433 -16.08 30.01 20.51
C ARG A 433 -16.46 28.75 21.27
N ARG A 434 -17.63 28.73 21.92
CA ARG A 434 -18.12 27.55 22.65
C ARG A 434 -18.18 26.32 21.77
N LEU A 435 -18.62 26.45 20.52
CA LEU A 435 -18.71 25.34 19.57
C LEU A 435 -17.33 24.77 19.23
N ILE A 436 -16.39 25.62 18.78
CA ILE A 436 -15.06 25.16 18.32
C ILE A 436 -14.18 24.69 19.48
N GLU A 437 -14.42 25.21 20.69
CA GLU A 437 -13.68 24.83 21.90
C GLU A 437 -14.31 23.63 22.62
N ALA A 438 -15.50 23.13 22.23
CA ALA A 438 -16.18 22.04 22.95
C ALA A 438 -15.40 20.71 22.95
N GLN A 439 -14.81 20.34 21.80
CA GLN A 439 -13.98 19.14 21.68
C GLN A 439 -12.53 19.47 22.04
N GLN A 440 -12.00 18.81 23.08
CA GLN A 440 -10.62 19.03 23.56
C GLN A 440 -9.60 18.07 22.93
N GLU A 441 -10.05 16.94 22.39
CA GLU A 441 -9.18 15.99 21.71
C GLU A 441 -8.79 16.49 20.31
N ALA A 442 -7.62 16.09 19.86
CA ALA A 442 -7.09 16.36 18.52
C ALA A 442 -7.06 15.06 17.72
N VAL A 443 -7.20 15.15 16.39
CA VAL A 443 -6.97 14.05 15.41
C VAL A 443 -7.87 12.81 15.58
N ILE A 444 -7.78 12.09 16.69
CA ILE A 444 -8.63 10.95 17.03
C ILE A 444 -9.50 11.34 18.24
N LEU A 445 -10.82 11.25 18.06
CA LEU A 445 -11.81 11.74 19.01
C LEU A 445 -12.67 10.59 19.55
N PRO A 446 -13.21 10.70 20.77
CA PRO A 446 -14.31 9.83 21.19
C PRO A 446 -15.55 10.12 20.34
N THR A 447 -16.32 9.08 20.03
CA THR A 447 -17.68 9.30 19.49
C THR A 447 -18.66 9.61 20.61
N ALA A 448 -19.79 10.27 20.30
CA ALA A 448 -20.79 10.69 21.29
C ALA A 448 -21.38 9.56 22.15
N ALA A 449 -21.22 8.29 21.75
CA ALA A 449 -21.65 7.14 22.54
C ALA A 449 -20.60 6.62 23.54
N VAL A 450 -19.36 7.13 23.47
CA VAL A 450 -18.20 6.72 24.28
C VAL A 450 -17.54 7.93 24.97
N ALA A 451 -17.99 9.16 24.67
CA ALA A 451 -17.57 10.35 25.40
C ALA A 451 -17.95 10.22 26.89
N PRO A 452 -17.03 10.46 27.84
CA PRO A 452 -17.38 10.54 29.25
C PRO A 452 -18.45 11.62 29.45
N PRO A 453 -19.43 11.42 30.34
CA PRO A 453 -20.46 12.41 30.59
C PRO A 453 -19.80 13.75 30.95
N HIS A 454 -20.25 14.84 30.32
CA HIS A 454 -19.83 16.19 30.67
C HIS A 454 -20.04 16.39 32.19
N GLN A 455 -18.95 16.60 32.93
CA GLN A 455 -19.03 17.14 34.29
C GLN A 455 -19.53 18.58 34.19
N GLY A 456 -20.85 18.79 34.25
CA GLY A 456 -21.39 20.14 34.16
C GLY A 456 -22.90 20.31 33.99
N GLU A 457 -23.69 19.25 33.76
CA GLU A 457 -25.15 19.38 33.78
C GLU A 457 -25.72 18.79 35.07
N THR A 458 -25.76 19.64 36.10
CA THR A 458 -26.62 19.44 37.25
C THR A 458 -28.08 19.51 36.80
N GLY A 459 -28.74 18.35 36.82
CA GLY A 459 -30.15 18.14 37.17
C GLY A 459 -31.20 19.02 36.50
N PHE A 460 -31.86 18.47 35.48
CA PHE A 460 -33.28 18.73 35.27
C PHE A 460 -34.01 17.38 35.18
N ASP A 461 -34.66 16.98 36.27
CA ASP A 461 -35.57 15.84 36.32
C ASP A 461 -36.98 16.36 36.00
N PRO A 462 -37.61 15.98 34.86
CA PRO A 462 -38.96 16.42 34.53
C PRO A 462 -40.06 15.72 35.33
N PHE A 463 -39.74 14.86 36.31
CA PHE A 463 -40.72 14.05 37.04
C PHE A 463 -40.75 14.25 38.56
N ASP A 464 -40.10 15.27 39.11
CA ASP A 464 -40.33 15.64 40.52
C ASP A 464 -41.64 16.42 40.68
N LEU A 465 -42.75 15.66 40.68
CA LEU A 465 -44.08 16.10 41.08
C LEU A 465 -44.35 15.68 42.54
N THR A 466 -43.48 16.05 43.47
CA THR A 466 -43.78 15.88 44.90
C THR A 466 -43.35 17.08 45.74
N ASN A 467 -44.30 18.00 45.94
CA ASN A 467 -44.54 18.86 47.11
C ASN A 467 -45.16 20.19 46.62
N GLY A 468 -46.36 20.64 46.99
CA GLY A 468 -47.34 20.22 47.96
C GLY A 468 -48.37 21.36 48.04
N LYS A 469 -49.64 21.02 48.21
CA LYS A 469 -50.68 21.97 48.66
C LYS A 469 -50.28 22.53 50.02
N VAL A 470 -50.24 23.85 50.17
CA VAL A 470 -51.17 24.70 50.97
C VAL A 470 -51.12 26.10 50.37
#